data_AF-A0A5N7DAQ8-F1
#
_entry.id   AF-A0A5N7DAQ8-F1
#
_cell.length_a   1.000
_cell.length_b   1.000
_cell.length_c   1.000
_cell.angle_alpha   90.00
_cell.angle_beta   90.00
_cell.angle_gamma   90.00
#
_symmetry.space_group_name_H-M   'P 1'
#
loop_
_entity.id
_entity.type
_entity.pdbx_description
1 polymer ?
#
loop_
_entity_poly.entity_id
_entity_poly.type
_entity_poly.pdbx_seq_one_letter_code
_entity_poly.pdbx_strand_id
1 'polypeptide(L)'
;MASTPSAPLATPELSALTNLISTSASSDPLSASTIQILHNLQHQHLWTSLQVHNLKDPYLRASSLGEGLATMPSEDQTVPQYLISGIPPHRVYTHPDEQLYLLERGLREEDLELERMFILPTVKNQPWSLRKMASVFDSLPDEADIQAEEASMNDGEETSDGLGGEKAVKLVEYYEYRKKARLTKEWGGKRLLLAMVDRGMGGDGTVVYYVVQEGAVKPRQN
;
A
#
# COMPACT_ATOMS: atom_id res chain seq x y z
N MET A 1 37.74 -33.43 44.28
CA MET A 1 36.34 -33.17 43.88
C MET A 1 36.39 -32.38 42.59
N ALA A 2 35.74 -32.88 41.53
CA ALA A 2 35.94 -32.46 40.16
C ALA A 2 35.34 -31.07 39.89
N SER A 3 36.15 -30.18 39.31
CA SER A 3 35.73 -28.90 38.75
C SER A 3 35.04 -29.11 37.41
N THR A 4 33.73 -28.86 37.35
CA THR A 4 32.95 -28.84 36.11
C THR A 4 33.33 -27.64 35.24
N PRO A 5 33.68 -27.82 33.96
CA PRO A 5 33.93 -26.71 33.05
C PRO A 5 32.60 -26.03 32.67
N SER A 6 32.53 -24.71 32.88
CA SER A 6 31.43 -23.87 32.41
C SER A 6 31.48 -23.80 30.89
N ALA A 7 30.46 -24.35 30.21
CA ALA A 7 30.30 -24.19 28.76
C ALA A 7 30.06 -22.71 28.41
N PRO A 8 30.68 -22.18 27.34
CA PRO A 8 30.39 -20.83 26.87
C PRO A 8 28.96 -20.78 26.30
N LEU A 9 28.16 -19.81 26.75
CA LEU A 9 26.85 -19.53 26.17
C LEU A 9 27.02 -19.16 24.69
N ALA A 10 26.63 -20.04 23.79
CA ALA A 10 26.54 -19.74 22.37
C ALA A 10 25.50 -18.63 22.17
N THR A 11 25.88 -17.53 21.51
CA THR A 11 24.94 -16.50 21.10
C THR A 11 23.90 -17.13 20.17
N PRO A 12 22.60 -16.86 20.36
CA PRO A 12 21.57 -17.43 19.50
C PRO A 12 21.76 -16.98 18.05
N GLU A 13 21.49 -17.88 17.11
CA GLU A 13 21.57 -17.57 15.68
C GLU A 13 20.51 -16.52 15.30
N LEU A 14 20.89 -15.63 14.38
CA LEU A 14 20.01 -14.58 13.89
C LEU A 14 18.86 -15.17 13.06
N SER A 15 17.67 -14.59 13.19
CA SER A 15 16.51 -15.01 12.40
C SER A 15 16.72 -14.74 10.90
N ALA A 16 16.05 -15.51 10.03
CA ALA A 16 16.10 -15.32 8.58
C ALA A 16 15.73 -13.88 8.16
N LEU A 17 14.74 -13.29 8.84
CA LEU A 17 14.35 -11.89 8.67
C LEU A 17 15.45 -10.92 9.05
N THR A 18 16.11 -11.15 10.19
CA THR A 18 17.22 -10.31 10.65
C THR A 18 18.38 -10.36 9.65
N ASN A 19 18.74 -11.53 9.15
CA ASN A 19 19.77 -11.69 8.13
C ASN A 19 19.41 -10.99 6.81
N LEU A 20 18.14 -11.08 6.40
CA LEU A 20 17.65 -10.40 5.20
C LEU A 20 17.73 -8.88 5.37
N ILE A 21 17.29 -8.34 6.50
CA ILE A 21 17.37 -6.91 6.79
C ILE A 21 18.84 -6.46 6.83
N SER A 22 19.73 -7.19 7.49
CA SER A 22 21.15 -6.83 7.58
C SER A 22 21.87 -6.84 6.23
N THR A 23 21.43 -7.65 5.27
CA THR A 23 22.06 -7.76 3.95
C THR A 23 21.46 -6.81 2.91
N SER A 24 20.18 -6.47 3.03
CA SER A 24 19.44 -5.72 2.00
C SER A 24 18.98 -4.33 2.41
N ALA A 25 18.92 -4.02 3.71
CA ALA A 25 18.56 -2.68 4.16
C ALA A 25 19.69 -1.69 3.87
N SER A 26 19.32 -0.50 3.42
CA SER A 26 20.25 0.63 3.38
C SER A 26 20.47 1.16 4.81
N SER A 27 21.36 2.14 4.96
CA SER A 27 21.58 2.82 6.24
C SER A 27 20.35 3.60 6.74
N ASP A 28 19.28 3.71 5.95
CA ASP A 28 18.04 4.39 6.32
C ASP A 28 17.17 3.51 7.24
N PRO A 29 16.74 3.99 8.43
CA PRO A 29 15.84 3.25 9.31
C PRO A 29 14.50 2.83 8.67
N LEU A 30 13.99 3.58 7.68
CA LEU A 30 12.75 3.23 6.98
C LEU A 30 12.94 2.08 6.00
N SER A 31 14.14 1.88 5.46
CA SER A 31 14.43 0.79 4.52
C SER A 31 14.25 -0.58 5.20
N ALA A 32 14.80 -0.74 6.39
CA ALA A 32 14.69 -1.96 7.17
C ALA A 32 13.23 -2.24 7.56
N SER A 33 12.44 -1.21 7.85
CA SER A 33 11.02 -1.34 8.19
C SER A 33 10.18 -1.72 6.96
N THR A 34 10.53 -1.15 5.80
CA THR A 34 9.93 -1.48 4.50
C THR A 34 10.16 -2.94 4.14
N ILE A 35 11.39 -3.44 4.31
CA ILE A 35 11.75 -4.84 4.07
C ILE A 35 10.97 -5.77 5.00
N GLN A 36 10.84 -5.43 6.27
CA GLN A 36 10.08 -6.20 7.25
C GLN A 36 8.60 -6.29 6.86
N ILE A 37 7.99 -5.18 6.47
CA ILE A 37 6.60 -5.13 6.00
C ILE A 37 6.44 -5.93 4.70
N LEU A 38 7.37 -5.80 3.76
CA LEU A 38 7.34 -6.54 2.50
C LEU A 38 7.39 -8.04 2.75
N HIS A 39 8.29 -8.51 3.61
CA HIS A 39 8.36 -9.92 3.98
C HIS A 39 7.08 -10.39 4.68
N ASN A 40 6.49 -9.56 5.54
CA ASN A 40 5.21 -9.86 6.19
C ASN A 40 4.06 -10.00 5.16
N LEU A 41 3.96 -9.06 4.22
CA LEU A 41 2.98 -9.10 3.14
C LEU A 41 3.13 -10.36 2.28
N GLN A 42 4.36 -10.71 1.90
CA GLN A 42 4.64 -11.86 1.04
C GLN A 42 4.37 -13.19 1.74
N HIS A 43 4.90 -13.39 2.94
CA HIS A 43 4.95 -14.71 3.58
C HIS A 43 3.81 -14.97 4.55
N GLN A 44 3.21 -13.94 5.15
CA GLN A 44 2.10 -14.10 6.09
C GLN A 44 0.76 -13.75 5.46
N HIS A 45 0.71 -12.68 4.66
CA HIS A 45 -0.52 -12.25 4.01
C HIS A 45 -0.65 -12.73 2.55
N LEU A 46 0.34 -13.46 2.02
CA LEU A 46 0.33 -14.06 0.69
C LEU A 46 0.05 -13.06 -0.45
N TRP A 47 0.54 -11.81 -0.29
CA TRP A 47 0.43 -10.81 -1.34
C TRP A 47 1.33 -11.16 -2.52
N THR A 48 0.85 -10.87 -3.73
CA THR A 48 1.55 -11.13 -4.98
C THR A 48 1.96 -9.81 -5.66
N SER A 49 2.84 -9.92 -6.66
CA SER A 49 3.28 -8.79 -7.48
C SER A 49 3.85 -7.61 -6.68
N LEU A 50 4.51 -7.90 -5.56
CA LEU A 50 5.08 -6.92 -4.63
C LEU A 50 6.24 -6.15 -5.28
N GLN A 51 6.20 -4.83 -5.20
CA GLN A 51 7.22 -3.92 -5.72
C GLN A 51 7.47 -2.78 -4.73
N VAL A 52 8.73 -2.42 -4.53
CA VAL A 52 9.12 -1.28 -3.69
C VAL A 52 9.43 -0.08 -4.58
N HIS A 53 8.76 1.03 -4.29
CA HIS A 53 8.93 2.32 -4.91
C HIS A 53 9.64 3.27 -3.95
N ASN A 54 10.49 4.13 -4.48
CA ASN A 54 11.16 5.17 -3.72
C ASN A 54 10.62 6.53 -4.18
N LEU A 55 9.84 7.17 -3.32
CA LEU A 55 9.38 8.53 -3.52
C LEU A 55 10.56 9.45 -3.19
N LYS A 56 11.28 9.86 -4.23
CA LYS A 56 12.21 10.99 -4.12
C LYS A 56 11.37 12.26 -4.00
N ASP A 57 11.67 13.03 -2.97
CA ASP A 57 11.03 14.26 -2.55
C ASP A 57 10.22 15.05 -3.62
N PRO A 58 8.93 15.34 -3.40
CA PRO A 58 8.06 16.13 -4.28
C PRO A 58 8.53 17.56 -4.57
N TYR A 59 9.50 18.11 -3.84
CA TYR A 59 10.03 19.46 -4.13
C TYR A 59 10.70 19.59 -5.51
N LEU A 60 10.93 18.49 -6.24
CA LEU A 60 11.46 18.54 -7.61
C LEU A 60 10.40 18.66 -8.72
N ARG A 61 9.10 18.41 -8.46
CA ARG A 61 8.04 18.58 -9.49
C ARG A 61 7.52 20.02 -9.59
N ALA A 62 7.73 20.83 -8.55
CA ALA A 62 7.42 22.26 -8.58
C ALA A 62 8.35 23.07 -9.53
N SER A 63 9.45 22.50 -10.02
CA SER A 63 10.41 23.20 -10.90
C SER A 63 10.14 23.08 -12.40
N SER A 64 9.07 22.41 -12.85
CA SER A 64 8.74 22.36 -14.29
C SER A 64 7.70 23.40 -14.75
N LEU A 65 7.27 24.32 -13.88
CA LEU A 65 6.42 25.47 -14.25
C LEU A 65 6.86 26.73 -13.48
N GLY A 66 7.79 27.49 -14.08
CA GLY A 66 8.05 28.89 -13.72
C GLY A 66 9.36 29.16 -12.98
N GLU A 67 10.38 29.58 -13.74
CA GLU A 67 11.49 30.37 -13.22
C GLU A 67 10.98 31.61 -12.49
N GLY A 68 11.50 31.83 -11.27
CA GLY A 68 11.45 33.13 -10.61
C GLY A 68 10.80 33.11 -9.22
N LEU A 69 11.48 32.51 -8.24
CA LEU A 69 11.59 32.96 -6.83
C LEU A 69 12.38 31.90 -6.06
N ALA A 70 13.67 31.82 -6.35
CA ALA A 70 14.60 30.99 -5.59
C ALA A 70 14.74 31.55 -4.17
N THR A 71 14.09 30.90 -3.21
CA THR A 71 14.44 30.98 -1.79
C THR A 71 14.88 29.57 -1.37
N MET A 72 16.16 29.41 -1.10
CA MET A 72 16.77 28.20 -0.52
C MET A 72 17.50 28.63 0.76
N PRO A 73 17.76 27.73 1.73
CA PRO A 73 17.24 26.37 1.92
C PRO A 73 16.62 26.19 3.33
N SER A 74 15.98 25.06 3.61
CA SER A 74 15.77 24.62 5.00
C SER A 74 16.08 23.14 5.11
N GLU A 75 17.05 22.83 5.96
CA GLU A 75 17.67 21.53 6.22
C GLU A 75 16.75 20.56 6.98
N ASP A 76 15.46 20.48 6.63
CA ASP A 76 14.63 19.36 7.09
C ASP A 76 14.85 18.19 6.13
N GLN A 77 15.90 17.44 6.43
CA GLN A 77 16.25 16.09 5.97
C GLN A 77 15.24 15.50 4.98
N THR A 78 15.69 15.34 3.73
CA THR A 78 15.00 14.63 2.65
C THR A 78 14.90 13.14 2.97
N VAL A 79 14.04 12.77 3.93
CA VAL A 79 13.87 11.39 4.35
C VAL A 79 13.26 10.59 3.18
N PRO A 80 13.94 9.55 2.67
CA PRO A 80 13.42 8.71 1.61
C PRO A 80 12.08 8.14 2.04
N GLN A 81 11.05 8.34 1.22
CA GLN A 81 9.75 7.76 1.51
C GLN A 81 9.54 6.54 0.62
N TYR A 82 9.52 5.37 1.26
CA TYR A 82 9.25 4.13 0.57
C TYR A 82 7.73 3.95 0.42
N LEU A 83 7.33 3.35 -0.69
CA LEU A 83 5.97 2.92 -0.94
C LEU A 83 6.03 1.50 -1.49
N ILE A 84 5.22 0.60 -0.96
CA ILE A 84 5.12 -0.77 -1.49
C ILE A 84 3.85 -0.82 -2.33
N SER A 85 3.87 -1.54 -3.45
CA SER A 85 2.66 -1.87 -4.19
C SER A 85 2.56 -3.39 -4.35
N GLY A 86 1.35 -3.94 -4.34
CA GLY A 86 1.13 -5.38 -4.53
C GLY A 86 -0.36 -5.72 -4.62
N ILE A 87 -0.66 -6.96 -4.94
CA ILE A 87 -2.03 -7.46 -5.10
C ILE A 87 -2.34 -8.37 -3.89
N PRO A 88 -3.35 -8.03 -3.06
CA PRO A 88 -3.75 -8.87 -1.94
C PRO A 88 -4.49 -10.12 -2.43
N PRO A 89 -4.50 -11.23 -1.67
CA PRO A 89 -5.23 -12.45 -2.05
C PRO A 89 -6.76 -12.27 -2.05
N HIS A 90 -7.26 -11.29 -1.29
CA HIS A 90 -8.66 -10.92 -1.17
C HIS A 90 -8.78 -9.40 -1.08
N ARG A 91 -9.96 -8.83 -1.37
CA ARG A 91 -10.19 -7.38 -1.22
C ARG A 91 -10.03 -6.99 0.25
N VAL A 92 -9.12 -6.05 0.53
CA VAL A 92 -8.84 -5.59 1.91
C VAL A 92 -9.93 -4.65 2.42
N TYR A 93 -10.58 -3.91 1.51
CA TYR A 93 -11.66 -2.98 1.85
C TYR A 93 -12.61 -2.78 0.67
N THR A 94 -13.90 -2.83 0.96
CA THR A 94 -14.99 -2.48 0.05
C THR A 94 -15.74 -1.29 0.63
N HIS A 95 -15.99 -0.26 -0.17
CA HIS A 95 -16.74 0.91 0.32
C HIS A 95 -18.19 0.48 0.63
N PRO A 96 -18.84 1.00 1.69
CA PRO A 96 -20.22 0.59 2.03
C PRO A 96 -21.21 0.79 0.87
N ASP A 97 -21.14 1.92 0.16
CA ASP A 97 -22.01 2.19 -0.99
C ASP A 97 -21.71 1.23 -2.17
N GLU A 98 -20.44 0.82 -2.33
CA GLU A 98 -20.02 -0.18 -3.34
C GLU A 98 -20.54 -1.57 -2.94
N GLN A 99 -20.48 -1.91 -1.65
CA GLN A 99 -21.00 -3.17 -1.12
C GLN A 99 -22.51 -3.27 -1.32
N LEU A 100 -23.26 -2.18 -1.10
CA LEU A 100 -24.69 -2.13 -1.37
C LEU A 100 -24.97 -2.34 -2.87
N TYR A 101 -24.23 -1.64 -3.74
CA TYR A 101 -24.36 -1.79 -5.19
C TYR A 101 -24.10 -3.23 -5.67
N LEU A 102 -23.07 -3.90 -5.12
CA LEU A 102 -22.77 -5.30 -5.42
C LEU A 102 -23.92 -6.24 -5.01
N LEU A 103 -24.46 -6.03 -3.80
CA LEU A 103 -25.58 -6.82 -3.28
C LEU A 103 -26.84 -6.67 -4.13
N GLU A 104 -27.17 -5.45 -4.58
CA GLU A 104 -28.32 -5.17 -5.44
C GLU A 104 -28.22 -5.88 -6.81
N ARG A 105 -27.01 -6.06 -7.33
CA ARG A 105 -26.76 -6.76 -8.59
C ARG A 105 -26.60 -8.28 -8.40
N GLY A 106 -26.51 -8.75 -7.15
CA GLY A 106 -26.23 -10.14 -6.82
C GLY A 106 -24.80 -10.57 -7.19
N LEU A 107 -23.86 -9.62 -7.20
CA LEU A 107 -22.44 -9.85 -7.37
C LEU A 107 -21.78 -10.05 -6.00
N ARG A 108 -20.73 -10.88 -5.95
CA ARG A 108 -19.93 -11.09 -4.76
C ARG A 108 -18.56 -10.45 -4.93
N GLU A 109 -17.86 -10.22 -3.82
CA GLU A 109 -16.50 -9.68 -3.85
C GLU A 109 -15.50 -10.62 -4.55
N GLU A 110 -15.78 -11.92 -4.55
CA GLU A 110 -15.01 -12.96 -5.25
C GLU A 110 -15.19 -12.93 -6.77
N ASP A 111 -16.27 -12.34 -7.29
CA ASP A 111 -16.51 -12.19 -8.72
C ASP A 111 -15.70 -11.00 -9.32
N LEU A 112 -15.07 -10.18 -8.47
CA LEU A 112 -14.36 -8.97 -8.86
C LEU A 112 -12.86 -9.19 -8.97
N GLU A 113 -12.21 -8.45 -9.86
CA GLU A 113 -10.76 -8.49 -10.00
C GLU A 113 -10.06 -7.86 -8.79
N LEU A 114 -8.97 -8.49 -8.39
CA LEU A 114 -8.10 -8.02 -7.32
C LEU A 114 -7.24 -6.88 -7.83
N GLU A 115 -7.28 -5.75 -7.11
CA GLU A 115 -6.52 -4.57 -7.50
C GLU A 115 -5.18 -4.49 -6.80
N ARG A 116 -4.21 -3.93 -7.53
CA ARG A 116 -2.97 -3.47 -6.93
C ARG A 116 -3.28 -2.37 -5.91
N MET A 117 -2.82 -2.58 -4.69
CA MET A 117 -2.89 -1.61 -3.61
C MET A 117 -1.51 -1.05 -3.31
N PHE A 118 -1.50 0.19 -2.80
CA PHE A 118 -0.31 0.83 -2.28
C PHE A 118 -0.29 0.77 -0.76
N ILE A 119 0.87 0.46 -0.21
CA ILE A 119 1.14 0.36 1.22
C ILE A 119 2.23 1.36 1.57
N LEU A 120 1.96 2.22 2.55
CA LEU A 120 2.91 3.16 3.13
C LEU A 120 3.56 2.54 4.38
N PRO A 121 4.86 2.19 4.34
CA PRO A 121 5.60 1.69 5.50
C PRO A 121 5.89 2.79 6.51
N THR A 122 5.61 2.53 7.78
CA THR A 122 5.82 3.46 8.90
C THR A 122 6.30 2.73 10.14
N VAL A 123 6.85 3.50 11.08
CA VAL A 123 7.23 3.00 12.41
C VAL A 123 6.37 3.60 13.49
N LYS A 124 6.16 2.86 14.58
CA LYS A 124 5.47 3.36 15.77
C LYS A 124 6.13 4.63 16.28
N ASN A 125 5.31 5.63 16.66
CA ASN A 125 5.74 6.96 17.10
C ASN A 125 6.45 7.81 16.03
N GLN A 126 6.39 7.43 14.74
CA GLN A 126 6.81 8.33 13.67
C GLN A 126 5.87 9.55 13.60
N PRO A 127 6.39 10.78 13.68
CA PRO A 127 5.55 11.96 13.54
C PRO A 127 5.07 12.09 12.09
N TRP A 128 3.76 12.34 11.93
CA TRP A 128 3.12 12.62 10.65
C TRP A 128 2.50 14.01 10.68
N SER A 129 2.94 14.86 9.76
CA SER A 129 2.23 16.10 9.45
C SER A 129 1.18 15.84 8.37
N LEU A 130 0.09 16.59 8.40
CA LEU A 130 -0.95 16.49 7.37
C LEU A 130 -0.40 16.81 5.98
N ARG A 131 0.57 17.75 5.89
CA ARG A 131 1.29 18.06 4.65
C ARG A 131 2.04 16.84 4.12
N LYS A 132 2.80 16.15 4.97
CA LYS A 132 3.56 14.96 4.57
C LYS A 132 2.63 13.84 4.12
N MET A 133 1.50 13.64 4.79
CA MET A 133 0.51 12.65 4.38
C MET A 133 -0.12 13.02 3.03
N ALA A 134 -0.53 14.29 2.85
CA ALA A 134 -1.09 14.77 1.59
C ALA A 134 -0.11 14.57 0.42
N SER A 135 1.17 14.87 0.61
CA SER A 135 2.17 14.65 -0.45
C SER A 135 2.33 13.19 -0.87
N VAL A 136 2.01 12.23 0.01
CA VAL A 136 1.97 10.80 -0.38
C VAL A 136 0.80 10.55 -1.30
N PHE A 137 -0.39 11.01 -0.94
CA PHE A 137 -1.59 10.86 -1.77
C PHE A 137 -1.46 11.56 -3.13
N ASP A 138 -0.78 12.72 -3.16
CA ASP A 138 -0.44 13.43 -4.40
C ASP A 138 0.53 12.63 -5.29
N SER A 139 1.38 11.78 -4.70
CA SER A 139 2.33 10.94 -5.43
C SER A 139 1.73 9.62 -5.95
N LEU A 140 0.56 9.22 -5.45
CA LEU A 140 -0.13 8.04 -5.94
C LEU A 140 -0.68 8.31 -7.34
N PRO A 141 -0.64 7.30 -8.25
CA PRO A 141 -1.14 7.45 -9.61
C PRO A 141 -2.58 7.95 -9.59
N ASP A 142 -2.90 8.87 -10.48
CA ASP A 142 -4.28 9.29 -10.68
C ASP A 142 -5.03 8.21 -11.46
N GLU A 143 -6.36 8.21 -11.32
CA GLU A 143 -7.22 7.25 -12.02
C GLU A 143 -7.02 7.26 -13.54
N ALA A 144 -6.59 8.39 -14.12
CA ALA A 144 -6.24 8.49 -15.54
C ALA A 144 -4.98 7.66 -15.90
N ASP A 145 -4.00 7.61 -15.00
CA ASP A 145 -2.77 6.83 -15.19
C ASP A 145 -3.07 5.33 -15.05
N ILE A 146 -3.91 4.96 -14.07
CA ILE A 146 -4.35 3.57 -13.86
C ILE A 146 -5.16 3.08 -15.08
N GLN A 147 -6.06 3.91 -15.62
CA GLN A 147 -6.83 3.57 -16.83
C GLN A 147 -5.94 3.42 -18.07
N ALA A 148 -4.91 4.25 -18.21
CA ALA A 148 -3.95 4.13 -19.32
C ALA A 148 -3.15 2.82 -19.22
N GLU A 149 -2.76 2.41 -18.01
CA GLU A 149 -2.10 1.12 -17.76
C GLU A 149 -3.04 -0.06 -18.01
N GLU A 150 -4.26 -0.05 -17.47
CA GLU A 150 -5.27 -1.11 -17.69
C GLU A 150 -5.63 -1.27 -19.17
N ALA A 151 -5.80 -0.16 -19.91
CA ALA A 151 -6.08 -0.20 -21.35
C ALA A 151 -4.90 -0.77 -22.16
N SER A 152 -3.67 -0.61 -21.68
CA SER A 152 -2.48 -1.18 -22.33
C SER A 152 -2.28 -2.68 -22.05
N MET A 153 -2.86 -3.21 -20.96
CA MET A 153 -2.74 -4.61 -20.56
C MET A 153 -3.89 -5.49 -21.06
N ASN A 154 -5.01 -4.90 -21.47
CA ASN A 154 -6.23 -5.63 -21.83
C ASN A 154 -6.29 -6.12 -23.30
N ASP A 155 -5.16 -6.16 -24.01
CA ASP A 155 -5.12 -6.61 -25.42
C ASP A 155 -5.01 -8.14 -25.57
N GLY A 156 -5.24 -8.91 -24.50
CA GLY A 156 -5.33 -10.36 -24.61
C GLY A 156 -5.55 -11.12 -23.31
N GLU A 157 -6.81 -11.42 -22.98
CA GLU A 157 -7.22 -12.78 -22.57
C GLU A 157 -8.76 -12.87 -22.51
N GLU A 158 -9.38 -13.33 -23.61
CA GLU A 158 -10.73 -13.88 -23.55
C GLU A 158 -10.65 -15.27 -22.90
N THR A 159 -10.87 -15.37 -21.59
CA THR A 159 -11.10 -16.66 -20.94
C THR A 159 -12.60 -16.94 -20.89
N SER A 160 -13.01 -17.86 -21.75
CA SER A 160 -14.34 -18.45 -21.80
C SER A 160 -14.64 -19.21 -20.51
N ASP A 161 -15.78 -18.92 -19.86
CA ASP A 161 -16.51 -19.97 -19.16
C ASP A 161 -18.04 -19.80 -19.24
N GLY A 162 -18.68 -20.83 -19.78
CA GLY A 162 -20.02 -20.82 -20.39
C GLY A 162 -21.21 -20.85 -19.43
N LEU A 163 -21.09 -20.30 -18.23
CA LEU A 163 -22.18 -20.12 -17.26
C LEU A 163 -22.48 -18.65 -16.96
N GLY A 164 -21.69 -17.74 -17.55
CA GLY A 164 -21.48 -16.38 -17.06
C GLY A 164 -22.12 -15.26 -17.85
N GLY A 165 -23.06 -15.49 -18.77
CA GLY A 165 -23.59 -14.42 -19.64
C GLY A 165 -24.23 -13.26 -18.87
N GLU A 166 -25.19 -13.54 -17.99
CA GLU A 166 -25.85 -12.50 -17.19
C GLU A 166 -24.93 -11.87 -16.13
N LYS A 167 -24.06 -12.68 -15.52
CA LYS A 167 -23.07 -12.20 -14.55
C LYS A 167 -22.02 -11.30 -15.20
N ALA A 168 -21.53 -11.66 -16.39
CA ALA A 168 -20.56 -10.88 -17.15
C ALA A 168 -21.15 -9.52 -17.55
N VAL A 169 -22.42 -9.48 -17.98
CA VAL A 169 -23.10 -8.21 -18.28
C VAL A 169 -23.17 -7.33 -17.03
N LYS A 170 -23.54 -7.89 -15.88
CA LYS A 170 -23.56 -7.15 -14.60
C LYS A 170 -22.17 -6.71 -14.16
N LEU A 171 -21.13 -7.49 -14.47
CA LEU A 171 -19.74 -7.18 -14.14
C LEU A 171 -19.22 -6.01 -14.99
N VAL A 172 -19.53 -6.01 -16.29
CA VAL A 172 -19.25 -4.88 -17.19
C VAL A 172 -19.95 -3.62 -16.70
N GLU A 173 -21.26 -3.70 -16.39
CA GLU A 173 -22.02 -2.57 -15.83
C GLU A 173 -21.41 -2.07 -14.50
N TYR A 174 -20.97 -2.99 -13.64
CA TYR A 174 -20.29 -2.67 -12.39
C TYR A 174 -18.98 -1.90 -12.63
N TYR A 175 -18.13 -2.34 -13.55
CA TYR A 175 -16.86 -1.65 -13.83
C TYR A 175 -17.07 -0.28 -14.48
N GLU A 176 -18.08 -0.13 -15.33
CA GLU A 176 -18.49 1.18 -15.87
C GLU A 176 -18.96 2.11 -14.76
N TYR A 177 -19.83 1.62 -13.88
CA TYR A 177 -20.31 2.41 -12.74
C TYR A 177 -19.18 2.76 -11.78
N ARG A 178 -18.26 1.84 -11.51
CA ARG A 178 -17.09 2.05 -10.66
C ARG A 178 -16.19 3.16 -11.19
N LYS A 179 -15.95 3.19 -12.50
CA LYS A 179 -15.20 4.29 -13.16
C LYS A 179 -15.89 5.64 -12.91
N LYS A 180 -17.21 5.70 -13.07
CA LYS A 180 -18.01 6.90 -12.76
C LYS A 180 -17.93 7.28 -11.28
N ALA A 181 -18.07 6.32 -10.37
CA ALA A 181 -18.05 6.53 -8.92
C ALA A 181 -16.68 7.05 -8.43
N ARG A 182 -15.58 6.64 -9.07
CA ARG A 182 -14.23 7.15 -8.82
C ARG A 182 -14.05 8.59 -9.30
N LEU A 183 -14.52 8.91 -10.51
CA LEU A 183 -14.46 10.27 -11.06
C LEU A 183 -15.29 11.26 -10.23
N THR A 184 -16.47 10.84 -9.80
CA THR A 184 -17.37 11.65 -8.95
C THR A 184 -16.98 11.62 -7.47
N LYS A 185 -16.03 10.76 -7.08
CA LYS A 185 -15.63 10.49 -5.69
C LYS A 185 -16.80 10.04 -4.79
N GLU A 186 -17.85 9.44 -5.37
CA GLU A 186 -19.04 8.98 -4.65
C GLU A 186 -18.72 7.82 -3.69
N TRP A 187 -17.82 6.93 -4.10
CA TRP A 187 -17.28 5.83 -3.29
C TRP A 187 -15.97 6.21 -2.58
N GLY A 188 -15.72 7.52 -2.49
CA GLY A 188 -14.57 8.16 -1.87
C GLY A 188 -13.35 8.31 -2.78
N GLY A 189 -12.29 8.93 -2.24
CA GLY A 189 -11.06 9.24 -2.98
C GLY A 189 -10.00 8.14 -2.92
N LYS A 190 -8.76 8.53 -3.25
CA LYS A 190 -7.58 7.66 -3.22
C LYS A 190 -7.45 6.96 -1.86
N ARG A 191 -6.95 5.72 -1.88
CA ARG A 191 -6.77 4.91 -0.67
C ARG A 191 -5.42 4.20 -0.69
N LEU A 192 -4.85 4.04 0.50
CA LEU A 192 -3.63 3.26 0.72
C LEU A 192 -3.73 2.49 2.04
N LEU A 193 -2.89 1.48 2.21
CA LEU A 193 -2.70 0.83 3.51
C LEU A 193 -1.53 1.47 4.24
N LEU A 194 -1.75 1.93 5.46
CA LEU A 194 -0.68 2.35 6.35
C LEU A 194 -0.21 1.13 7.13
N ALA A 195 1.01 0.66 6.85
CA ALA A 195 1.62 -0.44 7.58
C ALA A 195 2.56 0.13 8.64
N MET A 196 2.36 -0.22 9.91
CA MET A 196 3.13 0.28 11.04
C MET A 196 3.86 -0.87 11.74
N VAL A 197 5.17 -0.73 11.92
CA VAL A 197 5.99 -1.67 12.68
C VAL A 197 6.28 -1.12 14.08
N ASP A 198 6.17 -1.94 15.12
CA ASP A 198 6.71 -1.62 16.44
C ASP A 198 8.20 -1.95 16.53
N ARG A 199 9.05 -0.91 16.58
CA ARG A 199 10.51 -1.01 16.71
C ARG A 199 11.05 -0.42 18.01
N GLY A 200 10.24 -0.40 19.08
CA GLY A 200 10.71 -0.01 20.42
C GLY A 200 11.85 -0.91 20.95
N MET A 201 12.19 -0.79 22.24
CA MET A 201 13.27 -1.57 22.87
C MET A 201 13.06 -3.09 22.78
N GLY A 202 13.45 -3.70 21.66
CA GLY A 202 13.22 -5.11 21.37
C GLY A 202 11.81 -5.42 20.85
N GLY A 203 11.19 -4.51 20.08
CA GLY A 203 9.86 -4.71 19.50
C GLY A 203 9.63 -6.13 18.96
N ASP A 204 8.42 -6.66 19.18
CA ASP A 204 8.07 -8.07 18.93
C ASP A 204 7.91 -8.43 17.43
N GLY A 205 8.18 -7.48 16.54
CA GLY A 205 8.06 -7.65 15.09
C GLY A 205 6.61 -7.52 14.58
N THR A 206 5.66 -7.12 15.42
CA THR A 206 4.27 -6.91 15.03
C THR A 206 4.14 -5.83 13.96
N VAL A 207 3.35 -6.13 12.93
CA VAL A 207 2.96 -5.20 11.88
C VAL A 207 1.46 -4.98 11.96
N VAL A 208 1.04 -3.71 12.01
CA VAL A 208 -0.38 -3.33 12.02
C VAL A 208 -0.72 -2.61 10.73
N TYR A 209 -1.85 -2.96 10.11
CA TYR A 209 -2.33 -2.37 8.88
C TYR A 209 -3.59 -1.53 9.12
N TYR A 210 -3.58 -0.28 8.66
CA TYR A 210 -4.75 0.60 8.66
C TYR A 210 -5.12 0.97 7.24
N VAL A 211 -6.42 0.98 6.92
CA VAL A 211 -6.92 1.55 5.68
C VAL A 211 -7.00 3.07 5.85
N VAL A 212 -6.30 3.82 5.00
CA VAL A 212 -6.31 5.28 5.01
C VAL A 212 -6.86 5.76 3.68
N GLN A 213 -7.82 6.69 3.74
CA GLN A 213 -8.51 7.22 2.57
C GLN A 213 -8.44 8.75 2.55
N GLU A 214 -8.30 9.29 1.35
CA GLU A 214 -8.41 10.70 1.06
C GLU A 214 -9.90 11.09 0.90
N GLY A 215 -10.33 12.12 1.63
CA GLY A 215 -11.64 12.74 1.44
C GLY A 215 -12.37 13.08 2.73
N ALA A 216 -13.48 13.80 2.58
CA ALA A 216 -14.38 14.08 3.67
C ALA A 216 -15.26 12.85 3.95
N VAL A 217 -15.29 12.40 5.20
CA VAL A 217 -16.18 11.32 5.63
C VAL A 217 -17.62 11.82 5.51
N LYS A 218 -18.47 11.15 4.71
CA LYS A 218 -19.91 11.46 4.68
C LYS A 218 -20.45 11.34 6.13
N PRO A 219 -21.15 12.37 6.66
CA PRO A 219 -21.71 12.28 7.99
C PRO A 219 -22.67 11.10 8.04
N ARG A 220 -22.36 10.09 8.86
CA ARG A 220 -23.29 9.00 9.12
C ARG A 220 -24.42 9.58 9.95
N GLN A 221 -25.63 9.65 9.38
CA GLN A 221 -26.82 9.83 10.21
C GLN A 221 -26.99 8.53 11.00
N ASN A 222 -26.69 8.59 12.30
CA ASN A 222 -27.05 7.55 13.25
C ASN A 222 -28.52 7.69 13.61
#